data_AF-A0A3M9MXA5-F1
#
_entry.id   AF-A0A3M9MXA5-F1
#
_cell.length_a   1.000
_cell.length_b   1.000
_cell.length_c   1.000
_cell.angle_alpha   90.00
_cell.angle_beta   90.00
_cell.angle_gamma   90.00
#
_symmetry.space_group_name_H-M   'P 1'
#
loop_
_entity.id
_entity.type
_entity.pdbx_description
1 polymer ?
#
loop_
_entity_poly.entity_id
_entity_poly.type
_entity_poly.pdbx_seq_one_letter_code
_entity_poly.pdbx_strand_id
1 'polypeptide(L)'
;MALVIACGSVLGLTSCEKMLRDMASKTSADQKAADTTTVASSPAPEAPKAPEFEITYPKGSKYAGLTPPAGAKANPFEEIPTIIETHKDKANWADKHADIKGVLLQNGRKDYLFVLQQQGANEMLRHELFPHYYQDMGNTAVLNAIGFYTEQLVEAKSEDSELIYKCLRALNGYWEADKIAKVALTTAKRVQARPITSAADTTTRIGSYRQIYARELKKMAQRLSANGA
;
A
#
# COMPACT_ATOMS: atom_id res chain seq x y z
N MET A 1 -31.99 -1.07 51.33
CA MET A 1 -31.10 -0.33 52.25
C MET A 1 -29.67 -0.70 51.89
N ALA A 2 -28.91 0.25 51.30
CA ALA A 2 -27.46 0.32 51.02
C ALA A 2 -26.74 -0.90 50.37
N LEU A 3 -25.71 -0.79 49.51
CA LEU A 3 -24.70 0.24 49.29
C LEU A 3 -24.10 0.09 47.88
N VAL A 4 -23.80 1.23 47.24
CA VAL A 4 -23.06 1.37 45.97
C VAL A 4 -21.55 1.35 46.24
N ILE A 5 -20.77 0.64 45.43
CA ILE A 5 -19.35 0.99 45.17
C ILE A 5 -19.09 0.88 43.67
N ALA A 6 -18.94 2.05 43.04
CA ALA A 6 -18.36 2.22 41.72
C ALA A 6 -16.85 2.36 41.86
N CYS A 7 -16.08 1.58 41.09
CA CYS A 7 -14.65 1.81 40.89
C CYS A 7 -14.41 2.09 39.40
N GLY A 8 -14.18 3.36 39.10
CA GLY A 8 -13.72 3.82 37.80
C GLY A 8 -12.31 3.34 37.49
N SER A 9 -12.07 3.07 36.20
CA SER A 9 -10.73 2.98 35.64
C SER A 9 -10.63 4.04 34.55
N VAL A 10 -9.97 5.14 34.92
CA VAL A 10 -9.51 6.18 34.01
C VAL A 10 -8.36 5.57 33.19
N LEU A 11 -8.64 5.19 31.94
CA LEU A 11 -7.57 4.84 31.00
C LEU A 11 -7.04 6.14 30.39
N GLY A 12 -5.82 6.47 30.80
CA GLY A 12 -5.07 7.64 30.34
C GLY A 12 -4.84 7.60 28.85
N LEU A 13 -5.29 8.66 28.18
CA LEU A 13 -4.95 8.94 26.79
C LEU A 13 -3.45 9.20 26.70
N THR A 14 -2.80 8.36 25.92
CA THR A 14 -1.37 8.36 25.66
C THR A 14 -0.92 9.69 25.04
N SER A 15 0.20 10.20 25.53
CA SER A 15 0.88 11.46 25.20
C SER A 15 1.01 11.84 23.71
N CYS A 16 0.81 10.92 22.75
CA CYS A 16 0.87 11.19 21.32
C CYS A 16 -0.34 11.98 20.76
N GLU A 17 -1.55 11.79 21.30
CA GLU A 17 -2.72 12.53 20.81
C GLU A 17 -2.67 14.03 21.15
N LYS A 18 -2.08 14.36 22.31
CA LYS A 18 -1.91 15.75 22.74
C LYS A 18 -0.89 16.50 21.85
N MET A 19 0.16 15.80 21.41
CA MET A 19 1.16 16.35 20.49
C MET A 19 0.59 16.61 19.09
N LEU A 20 -0.32 15.75 18.60
CA LEU A 20 -0.99 15.95 17.31
C LEU A 20 -1.99 17.11 17.34
N ARG A 21 -2.70 17.33 18.45
CA ARG A 21 -3.59 18.50 18.61
C ARG A 21 -2.82 19.82 18.72
N ASP A 22 -1.71 19.85 19.44
CA ASP A 22 -0.92 21.09 19.62
C ASP A 22 -0.17 21.54 18.36
N MET A 23 0.10 20.64 17.41
CA MET A 23 0.63 21.04 16.09
C MET A 23 -0.47 21.57 15.16
N ALA A 24 -1.69 21.04 15.23
CA ALA A 24 -2.80 21.50 14.40
C ALA A 24 -3.29 22.92 14.79
N SER A 25 -3.19 23.29 16.07
CA SER A 25 -3.66 24.60 16.56
C SER A 25 -2.63 25.72 16.44
N LYS A 26 -1.34 25.42 16.23
CA LYS A 26 -0.29 26.44 16.02
C LYS A 26 -0.22 27.00 14.61
N THR A 27 -0.88 26.38 13.63
CA THR A 27 -0.89 26.87 12.24
C THR A 27 -2.01 27.86 11.94
N SER A 28 -2.95 28.09 12.88
CA SER A 28 -4.15 28.91 12.64
C SER A 28 -4.17 30.27 13.34
N ALA A 29 -3.10 30.66 14.05
CA ALA A 29 -3.11 31.87 14.89
C ALA A 29 -2.42 33.10 14.27
N ASP A 30 -1.55 32.96 13.27
CA ASP A 30 -0.82 34.08 12.68
C ASP A 30 -1.25 34.34 11.24
N GLN A 31 -2.39 35.02 11.07
CA GLN A 31 -2.68 35.90 9.92
C GLN A 31 -4.03 36.61 10.11
N LYS A 32 -3.98 37.77 10.78
CA LYS A 32 -5.07 38.75 10.76
C LYS A 32 -4.48 40.14 10.50
N ALA A 33 -4.60 40.60 9.26
CA ALA A 33 -4.84 41.98 8.80
C ALA A 33 -4.22 42.20 7.41
N ALA A 34 -5.06 42.39 6.40
CA ALA A 34 -5.07 43.56 5.50
C ALA A 34 -5.80 43.28 4.18
N ASP A 35 -6.73 44.20 3.90
CA ASP A 35 -7.30 44.69 2.65
C ASP A 35 -7.70 43.78 1.46
N THR A 36 -8.98 43.99 1.15
CA THR A 36 -9.75 43.67 -0.04
C THR A 36 -9.09 44.17 -1.33
N THR A 37 -8.70 43.26 -2.21
CA THR A 37 -8.66 43.50 -3.67
C THR A 37 -8.98 42.19 -4.37
N THR A 38 -10.18 42.10 -4.96
CA THR A 38 -10.67 40.91 -5.66
C THR A 38 -9.99 40.83 -7.03
N VAL A 39 -8.85 40.14 -7.11
CA VAL A 39 -8.25 39.75 -8.38
C VAL A 39 -8.85 38.39 -8.76
N ALA A 40 -9.54 38.34 -9.89
CA ALA A 40 -10.03 37.11 -10.48
C ALA A 40 -8.86 36.14 -10.67
N SER A 41 -8.77 35.14 -9.79
CA SER A 41 -7.79 34.06 -9.91
C SER A 41 -8.31 33.07 -10.93
N SER A 42 -7.71 33.05 -12.12
CA SER A 42 -7.82 31.90 -13.01
C SER A 42 -7.51 30.62 -12.23
N PRO A 43 -8.27 29.52 -12.43
CA PRO A 43 -7.98 28.28 -11.73
C PRO A 43 -6.53 27.88 -12.02
N ALA A 44 -5.75 27.74 -10.95
CA ALA A 44 -4.42 27.17 -11.05
C ALA A 44 -4.54 25.81 -11.75
N PRO A 45 -3.64 25.48 -12.70
CA PRO A 45 -3.63 24.15 -13.30
C PRO A 45 -3.59 23.13 -12.17
N GLU A 46 -4.54 22.20 -12.18
CA GLU A 46 -4.62 21.13 -11.18
C GLU A 46 -3.24 20.50 -11.03
N ALA A 47 -2.66 20.64 -9.84
CA ALA A 47 -1.40 20.00 -9.52
C ALA A 47 -1.59 18.49 -9.80
N PRO A 48 -0.63 17.82 -10.47
CA PRO A 48 -0.76 16.41 -10.80
C PRO A 48 -1.15 15.62 -9.56
N LYS A 49 -2.31 14.97 -9.60
CA LYS A 49 -2.76 14.11 -8.50
C LYS A 49 -1.66 13.08 -8.25
N ALA A 50 -1.08 13.11 -7.05
CA ALA A 50 -0.05 12.14 -6.69
C ALA A 50 -0.59 10.73 -6.95
N PRO A 51 0.21 9.83 -7.54
CA PRO A 51 -0.25 8.48 -7.81
C PRO A 51 -0.70 7.83 -6.49
N GLU A 52 -1.80 7.10 -6.54
CA GLU A 52 -2.38 6.48 -5.35
C GLU A 52 -1.38 5.55 -4.63
N PHE A 53 -0.51 4.91 -5.42
CA PHE A 53 0.59 4.07 -4.97
C PHE A 53 1.83 4.28 -5.86
N GLU A 54 3.02 4.04 -5.30
CA GLU A 54 4.29 4.16 -6.01
C GLU A 54 4.70 2.79 -6.60
N ILE A 55 5.04 2.77 -7.89
CA ILE A 55 5.65 1.61 -8.53
C ILE A 55 7.13 1.56 -8.14
N THR A 56 7.58 0.44 -7.60
CA THR A 56 9.00 0.19 -7.35
C THR A 56 9.66 -0.24 -8.65
N TYR A 57 10.66 0.52 -9.09
CA TYR A 57 11.41 0.22 -10.30
C TYR A 57 12.78 -0.41 -9.96
N PRO A 58 13.17 -1.50 -10.64
CA PRO A 58 14.54 -1.98 -10.58
C PRO A 58 15.54 -0.88 -10.95
N LYS A 59 16.73 -0.90 -10.34
CA LYS A 59 17.80 0.06 -10.63
C LYS A 59 18.10 0.08 -12.14
N GLY A 60 18.02 1.27 -12.75
CA GLY A 60 18.25 1.44 -14.19
C GLY A 60 17.08 1.03 -15.09
N SER A 61 15.88 0.81 -14.54
CA SER A 61 14.70 0.49 -15.34
C SER A 61 14.37 1.62 -16.32
N LYS A 62 14.24 1.25 -17.60
CA LYS A 62 13.78 2.13 -18.69
C LYS A 62 12.27 2.44 -18.64
N TYR A 63 11.53 1.82 -17.70
CA TYR A 63 10.08 1.91 -17.61
C TYR A 63 9.58 2.87 -16.52
N ALA A 64 10.47 3.62 -15.86
CA ALA A 64 10.10 4.55 -14.79
C ALA A 64 9.05 5.60 -15.21
N GLY A 65 9.04 5.97 -16.51
CA GLY A 65 8.05 6.88 -17.10
C GLY A 65 6.84 6.18 -17.72
N LEU A 66 6.66 4.87 -17.52
CA LEU A 66 5.64 4.06 -18.20
C LEU A 66 5.68 4.18 -19.72
N THR A 67 6.88 4.41 -20.28
CA THR A 67 7.10 4.46 -21.72
C THR A 67 7.01 3.03 -22.29
N PRO A 68 6.09 2.76 -23.25
CA PRO A 68 5.94 1.44 -23.84
C PRO A 68 7.27 0.90 -24.41
N PRO A 69 7.48 -0.43 -24.41
CA PRO A 69 8.63 -1.00 -25.07
C PRO A 69 8.61 -0.70 -26.58
N ALA A 70 9.79 -0.49 -27.17
CA ALA A 70 9.93 -0.17 -28.58
C ALA A 70 9.26 -1.24 -29.47
N GLY A 71 8.47 -0.79 -30.45
CA GLY A 71 7.75 -1.68 -31.37
C GLY A 71 6.46 -2.30 -30.81
N ALA A 72 6.05 -1.93 -29.58
CA ALA A 72 4.75 -2.33 -29.06
C ALA A 72 3.62 -1.68 -29.86
N LYS A 73 2.67 -2.49 -30.34
CA LYS A 73 1.49 -2.00 -31.07
C LYS A 73 0.48 -1.29 -30.15
N ALA A 74 0.44 -1.69 -28.89
CA ALA A 74 -0.39 -1.11 -27.84
C ALA A 74 0.46 -0.88 -26.59
N ASN A 75 0.09 0.08 -25.75
CA ASN A 75 0.78 0.33 -24.49
C ASN A 75 0.42 -0.76 -23.47
N PRO A 76 1.35 -1.65 -23.08
CA PRO A 76 1.04 -2.71 -22.12
C PRO A 76 0.67 -2.16 -20.73
N PHE A 77 1.13 -0.95 -20.39
CA PHE A 77 0.83 -0.33 -19.10
C PHE A 77 -0.61 0.16 -18.95
N GLU A 78 -1.38 0.15 -20.04
CA GLU A 78 -2.82 0.44 -20.06
C GLU A 78 -3.70 -0.81 -19.90
N GLU A 79 -3.13 -2.02 -19.97
CA GLU A 79 -3.91 -3.26 -19.88
C GLU A 79 -4.66 -3.36 -18.53
N ILE A 80 -3.95 -3.12 -17.41
CA ILE A 80 -4.55 -3.14 -16.07
C ILE A 80 -5.53 -1.97 -15.89
N PRO A 81 -5.19 -0.69 -16.18
CA PRO A 81 -6.15 0.41 -16.15
C PRO A 81 -7.44 0.16 -16.95
N THR A 82 -7.32 -0.45 -18.14
CA THR A 82 -8.48 -0.77 -18.98
C THR A 82 -9.39 -1.81 -18.30
N ILE A 83 -8.81 -2.81 -17.64
CA ILE A 83 -9.57 -3.79 -16.86
C ILE A 83 -10.26 -3.10 -15.67
N ILE A 84 -9.58 -2.21 -14.95
CA ILE A 84 -10.16 -1.47 -13.83
C ILE A 84 -11.43 -0.72 -14.27
N GLU A 85 -11.35 0.04 -15.36
CA GLU A 85 -12.49 0.78 -15.88
C GLU A 85 -13.63 -0.14 -16.33
N THR A 86 -13.30 -1.27 -16.99
CA THR A 86 -14.28 -2.26 -17.46
C THR A 86 -15.08 -2.90 -16.31
N HIS A 87 -14.53 -2.89 -15.10
CA HIS A 87 -15.12 -3.53 -13.92
C HIS A 87 -15.52 -2.54 -12.81
N LYS A 88 -15.42 -1.21 -13.01
CA LYS A 88 -15.57 -0.22 -11.92
C LYS A 88 -16.90 -0.29 -11.15
N ASP A 89 -17.99 -0.66 -11.84
CA ASP A 89 -19.35 -0.71 -11.29
C ASP A 89 -19.82 -2.14 -10.99
N LYS A 90 -18.91 -3.13 -11.11
CA LYS A 90 -19.24 -4.54 -10.87
C LYS A 90 -18.86 -4.91 -9.44
N ALA A 91 -19.81 -5.47 -8.69
CA ALA A 91 -19.58 -5.95 -7.34
C ALA A 91 -18.77 -7.26 -7.25
N ASN A 92 -18.58 -7.95 -8.39
CA ASN A 92 -17.88 -9.23 -8.43
C ASN A 92 -16.39 -9.03 -8.71
N TRP A 93 -15.57 -9.07 -7.65
CA TRP A 93 -14.11 -8.99 -7.76
C TRP A 93 -13.50 -10.17 -8.54
N ALA A 94 -14.19 -11.32 -8.63
CA ALA A 94 -13.62 -12.53 -9.22
C ALA A 94 -13.38 -12.40 -10.73
N ASP A 95 -14.24 -11.68 -11.44
CA ASP A 95 -14.05 -11.45 -12.88
C ASP A 95 -12.86 -10.52 -13.13
N LYS A 96 -12.75 -9.43 -12.36
CA LYS A 96 -11.57 -8.54 -12.38
C LYS A 96 -10.29 -9.31 -12.04
N HIS A 97 -10.34 -10.20 -11.04
CA HIS A 97 -9.22 -11.09 -10.69
C HIS A 97 -8.82 -11.99 -11.86
N ALA A 98 -9.78 -12.61 -12.54
CA ALA A 98 -9.52 -13.50 -13.67
C ALA A 98 -8.84 -12.76 -14.83
N ASP A 99 -9.33 -11.58 -15.18
CA ASP A 99 -8.78 -10.76 -16.27
C ASP A 99 -7.36 -10.26 -15.94
N ILE A 100 -7.15 -9.73 -14.73
CA ILE A 100 -5.81 -9.30 -14.28
C ILE A 100 -4.84 -10.48 -14.28
N LYS A 101 -5.25 -11.63 -13.75
CA LYS A 101 -4.41 -12.83 -13.76
C LYS A 101 -4.10 -13.29 -15.19
N GLY A 102 -5.05 -13.16 -16.11
CA GLY A 102 -4.85 -13.40 -17.55
C GLY A 102 -3.75 -12.52 -18.13
N VAL A 103 -3.79 -11.21 -17.88
CA VAL A 103 -2.76 -10.25 -18.33
C VAL A 103 -1.39 -10.60 -17.76
N LEU A 104 -1.30 -10.93 -16.47
CA LEU A 104 -0.03 -11.30 -15.83
C LEU A 104 0.55 -12.58 -16.44
N LEU A 105 -0.29 -13.58 -16.74
CA LEU A 105 0.14 -14.82 -17.37
C LEU A 105 0.66 -14.59 -18.79
N GLN A 106 -0.07 -13.81 -19.60
CA GLN A 106 0.32 -13.49 -20.98
C GLN A 106 1.66 -12.73 -21.04
N ASN A 107 1.95 -11.93 -20.01
CA ASN A 107 3.15 -11.12 -19.91
C ASN A 107 4.27 -11.75 -19.05
N GLY A 108 4.13 -13.02 -18.61
CA GLY A 108 4.97 -13.67 -17.60
C GLY A 108 6.50 -13.72 -17.87
N ARG A 109 6.95 -13.41 -19.09
CA ARG A 109 8.37 -13.36 -19.48
C ARG A 109 8.85 -11.99 -19.96
N LYS A 110 8.01 -10.96 -19.84
CA LYS A 110 8.30 -9.61 -20.32
C LYS A 110 9.14 -8.87 -19.28
N ASP A 111 10.10 -8.09 -19.73
CA ASP A 111 10.99 -7.31 -18.87
C ASP A 111 10.25 -6.20 -18.09
N TYR A 112 9.05 -5.83 -18.54
CA TYR A 112 8.16 -4.87 -17.88
C TYR A 112 7.10 -5.52 -16.97
N LEU A 113 7.09 -6.85 -16.80
CA LEU A 113 6.08 -7.56 -16.01
C LEU A 113 5.94 -7.01 -14.59
N PHE A 114 7.04 -6.60 -13.96
CA PHE A 114 7.05 -6.04 -12.60
C PHE A 114 6.15 -4.80 -12.45
N VAL A 115 5.90 -4.05 -13.53
CA VAL A 115 4.96 -2.92 -13.52
C VAL A 115 3.53 -3.44 -13.45
N LEU A 116 3.16 -4.38 -14.33
CA LEU A 116 1.82 -4.96 -14.38
C LEU A 116 1.47 -5.70 -13.09
N GLN A 117 2.43 -6.44 -12.52
CA GLN A 117 2.29 -7.11 -11.23
C GLN A 117 1.95 -6.12 -10.12
N GLN A 118 2.64 -4.98 -10.07
CA GLN A 118 2.39 -3.95 -9.05
C GLN A 118 1.08 -3.21 -9.29
N GLN A 119 0.71 -2.90 -10.54
CA GLN A 119 -0.58 -2.28 -10.86
C GLN A 119 -1.74 -3.20 -10.47
N GLY A 120 -1.71 -4.46 -10.93
CA GLY A 120 -2.77 -5.43 -10.67
C GLY A 120 -2.89 -5.79 -9.19
N ALA A 121 -1.76 -5.94 -8.48
CA ALA A 121 -1.78 -6.21 -7.05
C ALA A 121 -2.28 -5.02 -6.22
N ASN A 122 -1.86 -3.79 -6.54
CA ASN A 122 -2.34 -2.62 -5.81
C ASN A 122 -3.85 -2.42 -6.00
N GLU A 123 -4.34 -2.56 -7.22
CA GLU A 123 -5.78 -2.52 -7.51
C GLU A 123 -6.52 -3.56 -6.68
N MET A 124 -6.18 -4.84 -6.87
CA MET A 124 -6.95 -5.93 -6.29
C MET A 124 -6.86 -5.96 -4.78
N LEU A 125 -5.68 -5.70 -4.19
CA LEU A 125 -5.55 -5.72 -2.74
C LEU A 125 -6.28 -4.54 -2.10
N ARG A 126 -6.10 -3.31 -2.62
CA ARG A 126 -6.60 -2.09 -1.97
C ARG A 126 -8.10 -1.88 -2.18
N HIS A 127 -8.60 -2.19 -3.37
CA HIS A 127 -9.97 -1.81 -3.78
C HIS A 127 -10.96 -2.98 -3.76
N GLU A 128 -10.49 -4.22 -3.88
CA GLU A 128 -11.36 -5.39 -3.94
C GLU A 128 -11.22 -6.28 -2.70
N LEU A 129 -10.03 -6.84 -2.49
CA LEU A 129 -9.84 -7.99 -1.62
C LEU A 129 -9.86 -7.63 -0.13
N PHE A 130 -9.24 -6.53 0.30
CA PHE A 130 -9.31 -6.14 1.71
C PHE A 130 -10.73 -5.77 2.16
N PRO A 131 -11.53 -5.01 1.39
CA PRO A 131 -12.95 -4.82 1.68
C PRO A 131 -13.70 -6.13 1.94
N HIS A 132 -13.54 -7.14 1.08
CA HIS A 132 -14.17 -8.45 1.25
C HIS A 132 -13.59 -9.25 2.43
N TYR A 133 -12.28 -9.20 2.65
CA TYR A 133 -11.62 -9.87 3.76
C TYR A 133 -12.10 -9.36 5.12
N TYR A 134 -12.37 -8.06 5.26
CA TYR A 134 -12.87 -7.51 6.52
C TYR A 134 -14.35 -7.84 6.78
N GLN A 135 -15.10 -8.20 5.74
CA GLN A 135 -16.47 -8.71 5.88
C GLN A 135 -16.48 -10.18 6.32
N ASP A 136 -15.58 -10.99 5.75
CA ASP A 136 -15.40 -12.40 6.11
C ASP A 136 -13.92 -12.81 6.04
N MET A 137 -13.26 -12.82 7.20
CA MET A 137 -11.85 -13.18 7.33
C MET A 137 -11.58 -14.68 7.11
N GLY A 138 -12.63 -15.51 7.11
CA GLY A 138 -12.54 -16.95 6.85
C GLY A 138 -12.69 -17.32 5.37
N ASN A 139 -12.99 -16.36 4.50
CA ASN A 139 -13.22 -16.62 3.09
C ASN A 139 -11.93 -17.06 2.38
N THR A 140 -11.84 -18.37 2.11
CA THR A 140 -10.65 -18.99 1.50
C THR A 140 -10.41 -18.52 0.07
N ALA A 141 -11.44 -18.14 -0.70
CA ALA A 141 -11.26 -17.60 -2.04
C ALA A 141 -10.57 -16.22 -2.00
N VAL A 142 -10.98 -15.36 -1.07
CA VAL A 142 -10.34 -14.05 -0.84
C VAL A 142 -8.91 -14.23 -0.32
N LEU A 143 -8.68 -15.12 0.65
CA LEU A 143 -7.33 -15.41 1.16
C LEU A 143 -6.40 -15.95 0.08
N ASN A 144 -6.90 -16.82 -0.81
CA ASN A 144 -6.16 -17.29 -1.98
C ASN A 144 -5.75 -16.14 -2.90
N ALA A 145 -6.69 -15.24 -3.21
CA ALA A 145 -6.41 -14.08 -4.06
C ALA A 145 -5.43 -13.10 -3.39
N ILE A 146 -5.56 -12.83 -2.09
CA ILE A 146 -4.59 -12.04 -1.32
C ILE A 146 -3.21 -12.70 -1.39
N GLY A 147 -3.14 -14.02 -1.21
CA GLY A 147 -1.90 -14.78 -1.33
C GLY A 147 -1.26 -14.61 -2.70
N PHE A 148 -2.04 -14.79 -3.77
CA PHE A 148 -1.58 -14.61 -5.14
C PHE A 148 -0.98 -13.21 -5.37
N TYR A 149 -1.71 -12.14 -5.04
CA TYR A 149 -1.21 -10.77 -5.26
C TYR A 149 -0.06 -10.39 -4.32
N THR A 150 0.03 -11.00 -3.14
CA THR A 150 1.22 -10.87 -2.28
C THR A 150 2.45 -11.44 -2.98
N GLU A 151 2.33 -12.60 -3.62
CA GLU A 151 3.43 -13.19 -4.40
C GLU A 151 3.82 -12.30 -5.59
N GLN A 152 2.83 -11.72 -6.29
CA GLN A 152 3.09 -10.77 -7.38
C GLN A 152 3.90 -9.56 -6.90
N LEU A 153 3.55 -8.97 -5.74
CA LEU A 153 4.32 -7.85 -5.16
C LEU A 153 5.75 -8.27 -4.79
N VAL A 154 5.93 -9.47 -4.24
CA VAL A 154 7.24 -9.97 -3.82
C VAL A 154 8.15 -10.25 -5.01
N GLU A 155 7.60 -10.83 -6.07
CA GLU A 155 8.29 -11.12 -7.34
C GLU A 155 8.68 -9.83 -8.06
N ALA A 156 7.76 -8.87 -8.15
CA ALA A 156 8.01 -7.53 -8.68
C ALA A 156 9.00 -6.70 -7.85
N LYS A 157 9.46 -7.24 -6.70
CA LYS A 157 10.33 -6.57 -5.73
C LYS A 157 9.74 -5.27 -5.19
N SER A 158 8.42 -5.21 -5.04
CA SER A 158 7.73 -4.04 -4.50
C SER A 158 8.26 -3.69 -3.10
N GLU A 159 8.44 -2.39 -2.88
CA GLU A 159 8.83 -1.79 -1.61
C GLU A 159 7.63 -1.21 -0.86
N ASP A 160 6.39 -1.52 -1.27
CA ASP A 160 5.18 -1.17 -0.54
C ASP A 160 5.04 -2.03 0.73
N SER A 161 5.85 -1.69 1.73
CA SER A 161 5.94 -2.44 2.99
C SER A 161 4.66 -2.37 3.81
N GLU A 162 3.86 -1.31 3.68
CA GLU A 162 2.54 -1.22 4.31
C GLU A 162 1.61 -2.30 3.73
N LEU A 163 1.49 -2.33 2.39
CA LEU A 163 0.60 -3.26 1.73
C LEU A 163 1.02 -4.71 1.99
N ILE A 164 2.33 -5.00 1.88
CA ILE A 164 2.88 -6.33 2.18
C ILE A 164 2.62 -6.69 3.65
N TYR A 165 2.80 -5.78 4.61
CA TYR A 165 2.50 -6.04 6.01
C TYR A 165 1.02 -6.41 6.24
N LYS A 166 0.09 -5.67 5.63
CA LYS A 166 -1.34 -5.98 5.71
C LYS A 166 -1.67 -7.35 5.12
N CYS A 167 -1.06 -7.69 3.98
CA CYS A 167 -1.23 -9.00 3.37
C CYS A 167 -0.75 -10.13 4.28
N LEU A 168 0.46 -10.01 4.83
CA LEU A 168 1.02 -11.03 5.72
C LEU A 168 0.23 -11.18 7.02
N ARG A 169 -0.40 -10.10 7.51
CA ARG A 169 -1.33 -10.16 8.64
C ARG A 169 -2.59 -10.95 8.29
N ALA A 170 -3.17 -10.72 7.12
CA ALA A 170 -4.35 -11.44 6.66
C ALA A 170 -4.05 -12.93 6.39
N LEU A 171 -2.85 -13.23 5.88
CA LEU A 171 -2.42 -14.60 5.57
C LEU A 171 -1.91 -15.38 6.78
N ASN A 172 -1.90 -14.79 7.98
CA ASN A 172 -1.44 -15.48 9.19
C ASN A 172 -2.39 -16.63 9.56
N GLY A 173 -1.84 -17.85 9.67
CA GLY A 173 -2.64 -19.07 9.85
C GLY A 173 -3.21 -19.65 8.54
N TYR A 174 -3.07 -18.93 7.42
CA TYR A 174 -3.39 -19.44 6.08
C TYR A 174 -2.12 -19.85 5.32
N TRP A 175 -1.05 -19.07 5.46
CA TRP A 175 0.29 -19.45 5.01
C TRP A 175 1.12 -20.00 6.15
N GLU A 176 2.07 -20.86 5.80
CA GLU A 176 3.10 -21.34 6.71
C GLU A 176 3.89 -20.15 7.31
N ALA A 177 4.18 -20.24 8.61
CA ALA A 177 4.88 -19.20 9.35
C ALA A 177 6.24 -18.84 8.72
N ASP A 178 6.98 -19.85 8.23
CA ASP A 178 8.27 -19.66 7.57
C ASP A 178 8.16 -18.86 6.27
N LYS A 179 7.09 -19.09 5.49
CA LYS A 179 6.83 -18.32 4.27
C LYS A 179 6.56 -16.85 4.61
N ILE A 180 5.74 -16.59 5.64
CA ILE A 180 5.47 -15.24 6.12
C ILE A 180 6.75 -14.56 6.60
N ALA A 181 7.56 -15.25 7.41
CA ALA A 181 8.81 -14.72 7.94
C ALA A 181 9.80 -14.37 6.82
N LYS A 182 9.94 -15.25 5.82
CA LYS A 182 10.80 -15.04 4.65
C LYS A 182 10.37 -13.83 3.83
N VAL A 183 9.08 -13.71 3.52
CA VAL A 183 8.55 -12.56 2.77
C VAL A 183 8.77 -11.28 3.56
N ALA A 184 8.41 -11.26 4.85
CA ALA A 184 8.57 -10.10 5.71
C ALA A 184 10.03 -9.61 5.79
N LEU A 185 10.97 -10.53 6.03
CA LEU A 185 12.39 -10.19 6.12
C LEU A 185 12.95 -9.71 4.77
N THR A 186 12.55 -10.34 3.67
CA THR A 186 13.01 -9.97 2.33
C THR A 186 12.56 -8.56 1.97
N THR A 187 11.29 -8.23 2.19
CA THR A 187 10.74 -6.89 1.93
C THR A 187 11.39 -5.84 2.84
N ALA A 188 11.54 -6.13 4.14
CA ALA A 188 12.19 -5.21 5.08
C ALA A 188 13.64 -4.90 4.66
N LYS A 189 14.41 -5.91 4.24
CA LYS A 189 15.79 -5.73 3.76
C LYS A 189 15.86 -4.87 2.50
N ARG A 190 14.93 -5.03 1.55
CA ARG A 190 14.87 -4.21 0.33
C ARG A 190 14.64 -2.74 0.66
N VAL A 191 13.63 -2.45 1.48
CA VAL A 191 13.34 -1.08 1.92
C VAL A 191 14.52 -0.45 2.64
N GLN A 192 15.21 -1.20 3.50
CA GLN A 192 16.39 -0.70 4.22
C GLN A 192 17.60 -0.47 3.31
N ALA A 193 17.69 -1.20 2.20
CA ALA A 193 18.76 -1.03 1.21
C ALA A 193 18.49 0.12 0.21
N ARG A 194 17.27 0.69 0.19
CA ARG A 194 16.92 1.82 -0.68
C ARG A 194 17.74 3.06 -0.28
N PRO A 195 18.51 3.66 -1.20
CA PRO A 195 19.16 4.93 -0.94
C PRO A 195 18.14 6.02 -0.63
N ILE A 196 18.37 6.78 0.45
CA ILE A 196 17.62 8.00 0.74
C ILE A 196 18.24 9.11 -0.11
N THR A 197 17.51 9.53 -1.14
CA THR A 197 17.99 10.52 -2.11
C THR A 197 17.37 11.89 -1.88
N SER A 198 16.25 11.93 -1.15
CA SER A 198 15.53 13.17 -0.84
C SER A 198 14.84 13.08 0.52
N ALA A 199 14.45 14.23 1.08
CA ALA A 199 13.60 14.25 2.27
C ALA A 199 12.26 13.52 2.03
N ALA A 200 11.74 13.54 0.80
CA ALA A 200 10.47 12.90 0.47
C ALA A 200 10.47 11.39 0.73
N ASP A 201 11.64 10.73 0.68
CA ASP A 201 11.80 9.31 0.98
C ASP A 201 11.50 8.96 2.44
N THR A 202 11.48 9.94 3.35
CA THR A 202 11.27 9.72 4.79
C THR A 202 10.20 10.62 5.42
N THR A 203 9.89 11.79 4.83
CA THR A 203 8.98 12.79 5.43
C THR A 203 7.58 12.80 4.82
N THR A 204 7.39 12.23 3.62
CA THR A 204 6.04 12.06 3.05
C THR A 204 5.30 10.93 3.74
N ARG A 205 3.97 10.87 3.62
CA ARG A 205 3.17 9.74 4.14
C ARG A 205 3.69 8.41 3.58
N ILE A 206 3.92 8.33 2.27
CA ILE A 206 4.40 7.13 1.60
C ILE A 206 5.80 6.76 2.09
N GLY A 207 6.74 7.71 2.11
CA GLY A 207 8.12 7.47 2.56
C GLY A 207 8.21 7.07 4.03
N SER A 208 7.51 7.79 4.91
CA SER A 208 7.47 7.48 6.35
C SER A 208 6.85 6.12 6.63
N TYR A 209 5.71 5.80 5.99
CA TYR A 209 5.03 4.52 6.18
C TYR A 209 5.88 3.37 5.64
N ARG A 210 6.58 3.57 4.52
CA ARG A 210 7.53 2.59 4.00
C ARG A 210 8.54 2.15 5.06
N GLN A 211 9.15 3.10 5.76
CA GLN A 211 10.13 2.82 6.81
C GLN A 211 9.51 2.23 8.09
N ILE A 212 8.34 2.73 8.50
CA ILE A 212 7.61 2.21 9.67
C ILE A 212 7.28 0.72 9.46
N TYR A 213 6.64 0.38 8.35
CA TYR A 213 6.21 -0.99 8.10
C TYR A 213 7.37 -1.91 7.76
N ALA A 214 8.50 -1.42 7.23
CA ALA A 214 9.72 -2.24 7.12
C ALA A 214 10.24 -2.70 8.50
N ARG A 215 10.14 -1.86 9.53
CA ARG A 215 10.47 -2.25 10.91
C ARG A 215 9.48 -3.28 11.45
N GLU A 216 8.18 -3.10 11.20
CA GLU A 216 7.16 -4.05 11.64
C GLU A 216 7.28 -5.41 10.94
N LEU A 217 7.62 -5.44 9.66
CA LEU A 217 7.94 -6.66 8.92
C LEU A 217 9.17 -7.36 9.52
N LYS A 218 10.24 -6.62 9.84
CA LYS A 218 11.42 -7.20 10.51
C LYS A 218 11.05 -7.83 11.86
N LYS A 219 10.24 -7.15 12.68
CA LYS A 219 9.74 -7.68 13.96
C LYS A 219 8.84 -8.90 13.76
N MET A 220 8.00 -8.92 12.73
CA MET A 220 7.14 -10.05 12.38
C MET A 220 8.01 -11.28 12.05
N ALA A 221 8.99 -11.12 11.16
CA ALA A 221 9.92 -12.20 10.81
C ALA A 221 10.64 -12.76 12.04
N GLN A 222 11.19 -11.89 12.90
CA GLN A 222 11.89 -12.31 14.12
C GLN A 222 10.99 -13.11 15.08
N ARG A 223 9.74 -12.68 15.28
CA ARG A 223 8.79 -13.38 16.15
C ARG A 223 8.44 -14.77 15.60
N LEU A 224 8.18 -14.87 14.30
CA LEU A 224 7.82 -16.13 13.67
C LEU A 224 9.00 -17.12 13.66
N SER A 225 10.22 -16.64 13.40
CA SER A 225 11.41 -17.49 13.46
C SER A 225 11.79 -17.91 14.90
N ALA A 226 11.45 -17.11 15.91
CA ALA A 226 11.69 -17.45 17.32
C ALA A 226 10.66 -18.42 17.90
N ASN A 227 9.44 -18.45 17.36
CA ASN A 227 8.37 -19.36 17.78
C ASN A 227 8.34 -20.70 17.01
N GLY A 228 9.17 -20.84 15.97
CA GLY A 228 9.33 -22.05 15.17
C GLY A 228 10.65 -22.81 15.43
N ALA A 229 11.44 -22.37 16.41
CA ALA A 229 12.66 -23.03 16.90
C ALA A 229 12.40 -23.63 18.29
#